data_AF-A0A1C9HYY8-F1
#
_entry.id   AF-A0A1C9HYY8-F1
#
_cell.length_a   1.000
_cell.length_b   1.000
_cell.length_c   1.000
_cell.angle_alpha   90.00
_cell.angle_beta   90.00
_cell.angle_gamma   90.00
#
_symmetry.space_group_name_H-M   'P 1'
#
loop_
_entity.id
_entity.type
_entity.pdbx_description
1 polymer ?
#
loop_
_entity_poly.entity_id
_entity_poly.type
_entity_poly.pdbx_seq_one_letter_code
_entity_poly.pdbx_strand_id
1 'polypeptide(L)'
;MTAGGKTPPSVQARFEDALARLPDGYVDGHFGNRSWGVTVKRSEDGKRTWLYGQELSGTNIVSFNLYRLAGPGPILKPCEMSSAKVIEFVLGFEPTTIKAVMAEK
;
A
#
# COMPACT_ATOMS: atom_id res chain seq x y z
N MET A 1 3.25 -3.38 38.37
CA MET A 1 3.71 -3.98 37.11
C MET A 1 2.48 -4.34 36.31
N THR A 2 2.04 -3.49 35.38
CA THR A 2 0.80 -3.70 34.62
C THR A 2 1.19 -4.14 33.22
N ALA A 3 0.91 -5.39 32.89
CA ALA A 3 1.14 -5.96 31.58
C ALA A 3 0.24 -5.23 30.56
N GLY A 4 0.85 -4.43 29.70
CA GLY A 4 0.18 -3.81 28.56
C GLY A 4 -0.20 -4.89 27.55
N GLY A 5 -1.43 -5.37 27.63
CA GLY A 5 -2.02 -6.23 26.60
C GLY A 5 -2.12 -5.46 25.30
N LYS A 6 -1.12 -5.59 24.43
CA LYS A 6 -1.12 -4.96 23.11
C LYS A 6 -2.13 -5.71 22.23
N THR A 7 -3.34 -5.18 22.09
CA THR A 7 -4.32 -5.67 21.11
C THR A 7 -3.64 -5.76 19.75
N PRO A 8 -3.72 -6.90 19.03
CA PRO A 8 -3.13 -7.01 17.71
C PRO A 8 -3.71 -5.93 16.81
N PRO A 9 -2.88 -5.27 15.97
CA PRO A 9 -3.36 -4.23 15.08
C PRO A 9 -4.42 -4.81 14.13
N SER A 10 -5.48 -4.04 13.91
CA SER A 10 -6.54 -4.39 12.96
C SER A 10 -5.96 -4.57 11.55
N VAL A 11 -6.66 -5.31 10.70
CA VAL A 11 -6.28 -5.48 9.29
C VAL A 11 -6.11 -4.12 8.60
N GLN A 12 -6.99 -3.16 8.93
CA GLN A 12 -6.90 -1.78 8.48
C GLN A 12 -5.55 -1.13 8.85
N ALA A 13 -5.16 -1.20 10.13
CA ALA A 13 -3.92 -0.59 10.59
C ALA A 13 -2.68 -1.20 9.93
N ARG A 14 -2.66 -2.53 9.73
CA ARG A 14 -1.58 -3.22 9.01
C ARG A 14 -1.51 -2.81 7.55
N PHE A 15 -2.67 -2.69 6.89
CA PHE A 15 -2.75 -2.24 5.50
C PHE A 15 -2.21 -0.82 5.34
N GLU A 16 -2.59 0.09 6.23
CA GLU A 16 -2.12 1.48 6.21
C GLU A 16 -0.62 1.59 6.47
N ASP A 17 -0.08 0.80 7.41
CA ASP A 17 1.36 0.73 7.69
C ASP A 17 2.13 0.21 6.46
N ALA A 18 1.69 -0.90 5.87
CA ALA A 18 2.30 -1.46 4.67
C ALA A 18 2.28 -0.46 3.50
N LEU A 19 1.14 0.21 3.27
CA LEU A 19 1.02 1.24 2.25
C LEU A 19 1.92 2.46 2.52
N ALA A 20 2.09 2.84 3.80
CA ALA A 20 2.96 3.96 4.18
C ALA A 20 4.45 3.65 3.95
N ARG A 21 4.84 2.38 3.99
CA ARG A 21 6.23 1.93 3.72
C ARG A 21 6.60 1.91 2.24
N LEU A 22 5.61 1.96 1.34
CA LEU A 22 5.88 2.06 -0.10
C LEU A 22 6.35 3.47 -0.47
N PRO A 23 7.41 3.61 -1.28
CA PRO A 23 7.89 4.92 -1.73
C PRO A 23 6.82 5.62 -2.57
N ASP A 24 6.85 6.95 -2.63
CA ASP A 24 6.17 7.68 -3.69
C ASP A 24 6.85 7.40 -5.04
N GLY A 25 6.06 7.37 -6.11
CA GLY A 25 6.54 7.05 -7.45
C GLY A 25 6.50 5.55 -7.76
N TYR A 26 7.31 5.14 -8.72
CA TYR A 26 7.35 3.78 -9.25
C TYR A 26 8.37 2.91 -8.49
N VAL A 27 7.99 1.67 -8.19
CA VAL A 27 8.87 0.65 -7.63
C VAL A 27 8.53 -0.72 -8.20
N ASP A 28 9.54 -1.48 -8.58
CA ASP A 28 9.40 -2.89 -8.92
C ASP A 28 9.32 -3.73 -7.65
N GLY A 29 8.64 -4.86 -7.71
CA GLY A 29 8.53 -5.78 -6.59
C GLY A 29 7.89 -7.08 -6.97
N HIS A 30 7.52 -7.84 -5.95
CA HIS A 30 6.96 -9.16 -6.08
C HIS A 30 5.74 -9.29 -5.18
N PHE A 31 4.74 -10.01 -5.66
CA PHE A 31 3.59 -10.42 -4.87
C PHE A 31 3.33 -11.89 -5.18
N GLY A 32 3.56 -12.76 -4.19
CA GLY A 32 3.65 -14.19 -4.42
C GLY A 32 4.80 -14.51 -5.39
N ASN A 33 4.52 -15.28 -6.44
CA ASN A 33 5.53 -15.69 -7.44
C ASN A 33 5.47 -14.86 -8.73
N ARG A 34 5.01 -13.60 -8.64
CA ARG A 34 4.81 -12.72 -9.81
C ARG A 34 5.56 -11.42 -9.60
N SER A 35 6.16 -10.89 -10.67
CA SER A 35 6.81 -9.59 -10.69
C SER A 35 5.80 -8.49 -11.02
N TRP A 36 5.88 -7.39 -10.29
CA TRP A 36 4.96 -6.26 -10.39
C TRP A 36 5.71 -4.93 -10.46
N GLY A 37 5.16 -4.01 -11.24
CA GLY A 37 5.50 -2.59 -11.18
C GLY A 37 4.40 -1.84 -10.45
N VAL A 38 4.72 -1.18 -9.34
CA VAL A 38 3.76 -0.46 -8.50
C VAL A 38 4.09 1.03 -8.50
N THR A 39 3.10 1.86 -8.81
CA THR A 39 3.17 3.31 -8.69
C THR A 39 2.30 3.76 -7.54
N VAL A 40 2.89 4.47 -6.58
CA VAL A 40 2.16 5.15 -5.50
C VAL A 40 2.20 6.65 -5.75
N LYS A 41 1.05 7.30 -5.66
CA LYS A 41 0.93 8.76 -5.66
C LYS A 41 0.22 9.20 -4.41
N ARG A 42 0.73 10.22 -3.74
CA ARG A 42 0.08 10.86 -2.60
C ARG A 42 -0.28 12.29 -2.94
N SER A 43 -1.37 12.79 -2.38
CA SER A 43 -1.71 14.21 -2.50
C SER A 43 -0.81 15.05 -1.62
N GLU A 44 -0.59 16.30 -2.01
CA GLU A 44 0.18 17.27 -1.22
C GLU A 44 -0.40 17.47 0.20
N ASP A 45 -1.73 17.37 0.32
CA ASP A 45 -2.43 17.45 1.61
C ASP A 45 -2.32 16.16 2.46
N GLY A 46 -1.70 15.09 1.95
CA GLY A 46 -1.56 13.79 2.63
C GLY A 46 -2.87 13.01 2.87
N LYS A 47 -4.00 13.53 2.39
CA LYS A 47 -5.35 12.96 2.61
C LYS A 47 -5.74 11.92 1.58
N ARG A 48 -5.01 11.83 0.47
CA ARG A 48 -5.33 10.94 -0.64
C ARG A 48 -4.10 10.14 -1.04
N THR A 49 -4.30 8.87 -1.30
CA THR A 49 -3.27 7.98 -1.83
C THR A 49 -3.87 7.16 -2.97
N TRP A 50 -3.15 7.10 -4.07
CA TRP A 50 -3.48 6.29 -5.23
C TRP A 50 -2.39 5.25 -5.38
N LEU A 51 -2.78 4.01 -5.64
CA LEU A 51 -1.87 2.96 -6.00
C LEU A 51 -2.33 2.34 -7.30
N TYR A 52 -1.39 2.16 -8.22
CA TYR A 52 -1.58 1.38 -9.44
C TYR A 52 -0.44 0.38 -9.56
N GLY A 53 -0.78 -0.91 -9.50
CA GLY A 53 0.12 -2.02 -9.73
C GLY A 53 -0.25 -2.76 -11.00
N GLN A 54 0.75 -3.09 -11.81
CA GLN A 54 0.61 -3.96 -12.97
C GLN A 54 1.59 -5.12 -12.87
N GLU A 55 1.16 -6.31 -13.25
CA GLU A 55 2.03 -7.47 -13.39
C GLU A 55 2.97 -7.25 -14.60
N LEU A 56 4.28 -7.42 -14.41
CA LEU A 56 5.27 -7.13 -15.47
C LEU A 56 5.31 -8.21 -16.56
N SER A 57 4.89 -9.43 -16.23
CA SER A 57 4.89 -10.58 -17.12
C SER A 57 3.48 -11.09 -17.46
N GLY A 58 2.46 -10.28 -17.22
CA GLY A 58 1.07 -10.68 -17.36
C GLY A 58 0.13 -9.51 -17.61
N THR A 59 -1.16 -9.72 -17.40
CA THR A 59 -2.22 -8.73 -17.64
C THR A 59 -2.96 -8.34 -16.37
N ASN A 60 -2.51 -8.83 -15.21
CA ASN A 60 -3.17 -8.52 -13.95
C ASN A 60 -2.83 -7.10 -13.50
N ILE A 61 -3.83 -6.43 -12.95
CA ILE A 61 -3.70 -5.11 -12.35
C ILE A 61 -4.28 -5.11 -10.93
N VAL A 62 -3.76 -4.22 -10.09
CA VAL A 62 -4.30 -3.85 -8.79
C VAL A 62 -4.35 -2.34 -8.71
N SER A 63 -5.51 -1.76 -8.44
CA SER A 63 -5.65 -0.30 -8.39
C SER A 63 -6.66 0.12 -7.34
N PHE A 64 -6.34 1.18 -6.60
CA PHE A 64 -7.26 1.76 -5.62
C PHE A 64 -6.92 3.21 -5.28
N ASN A 65 -7.92 3.87 -4.68
CA ASN A 65 -7.80 5.15 -4.02
C ASN A 65 -8.07 5.00 -2.53
N LEU A 66 -7.26 5.60 -1.68
CA LEU A 66 -7.46 5.70 -0.24
C LEU A 66 -7.72 7.17 0.11
N TYR A 67 -8.81 7.42 0.84
CA TYR A 67 -9.18 8.75 1.30
C TYR A 67 -9.18 8.81 2.82
N ARG A 68 -8.37 9.69 3.39
CA ARG A 68 -8.37 10.02 4.82
C ARG A 68 -9.26 11.24 5.02
N LEU A 69 -10.51 11.00 5.39
CA LEU A 69 -11.50 12.04 5.67
C LEU A 69 -11.57 12.31 7.18
N ALA A 70 -12.17 13.43 7.58
CA ALA A 70 -12.37 13.80 8.99
C ALA A 70 -13.36 12.87 9.75
N GLY A 71 -13.78 11.76 9.16
CA GLY A 71 -14.71 10.78 9.73
C GLY A 71 -13.99 9.61 10.43
N PRO A 72 -14.73 8.54 10.79
CA PRO A 72 -14.25 7.48 11.68
C PRO A 72 -13.18 6.55 11.10
N GLY A 73 -12.66 6.81 9.90
CA GLY A 73 -11.58 6.02 9.32
C GLY A 73 -11.32 6.33 7.85
N PRO A 74 -10.22 5.80 7.30
CA PRO A 74 -9.90 5.93 5.89
C PRO A 74 -10.88 5.13 5.03
N ILE A 75 -11.24 5.67 3.87
CA ILE A 75 -12.13 5.03 2.90
C ILE A 75 -11.27 4.46 1.77
N LEU A 76 -11.26 3.13 1.64
CA LEU A 76 -10.64 2.42 0.53
C LEU A 76 -11.64 2.26 -0.62
N LYS A 77 -11.22 2.65 -1.84
CA LYS A 77 -11.99 2.54 -3.08
C LYS A 77 -11.17 1.79 -4.14
N PRO A 78 -11.32 0.45 -4.23
CA PRO A 78 -10.73 -0.34 -5.31
C PRO A 78 -11.33 0.03 -6.68
N CYS A 79 -10.52 -0.05 -7.74
CA CYS A 79 -10.99 0.10 -9.12
C CYS A 79 -11.28 -1.29 -9.70
N GLU A 80 -12.53 -1.60 -10.03
CA GLU A 80 -12.92 -2.85 -10.71
C GLU A 80 -12.49 -4.16 -10.02
N MET A 81 -12.27 -4.15 -8.70
CA MET A 81 -11.88 -5.32 -7.91
C MET A 81 -12.33 -5.26 -6.45
N SER A 82 -12.15 -6.36 -5.70
CA SER A 82 -12.53 -6.43 -4.29
C SER A 82 -11.53 -5.71 -3.38
N SER A 83 -12.03 -5.19 -2.26
CA SER A 83 -11.18 -4.63 -1.20
C SER A 83 -10.24 -5.67 -0.60
N ALA A 84 -10.69 -6.93 -0.46
CA ALA A 84 -9.87 -8.03 0.00
C ALA A 84 -8.62 -8.20 -0.86
N LYS A 85 -8.77 -8.28 -2.20
CA LYS A 85 -7.64 -8.43 -3.13
C LYS A 85 -6.63 -7.29 -3.01
N VAL A 86 -7.13 -6.05 -2.88
CA VAL A 86 -6.27 -4.87 -2.69
C VAL A 86 -5.51 -4.93 -1.37
N ILE A 87 -6.19 -5.30 -0.28
CA ILE A 87 -5.59 -5.40 1.05
C ILE A 87 -4.52 -6.50 1.06
N GLU A 88 -4.84 -7.68 0.54
CA GLU A 88 -3.92 -8.80 0.41
C GLU A 88 -2.69 -8.43 -0.42
N PHE A 89 -2.89 -7.73 -1.55
CA PHE A 89 -1.81 -7.26 -2.41
C PHE A 89 -0.86 -6.33 -1.65
N VAL A 90 -1.38 -5.29 -1.01
CA VAL A 90 -0.54 -4.31 -0.29
C VAL A 90 0.18 -4.94 0.90
N LEU A 91 -0.47 -5.86 1.61
CA LEU A 91 0.14 -6.56 2.75
C LEU A 91 1.23 -7.55 2.34
N GLY A 92 1.13 -8.14 1.14
CA GLY A 92 2.07 -9.15 0.65
C GLY A 92 3.05 -8.65 -0.41
N PHE A 93 2.96 -7.39 -0.84
CA PHE A 93 3.86 -6.83 -1.85
C PHE A 93 5.23 -6.55 -1.23
N GLU A 94 6.27 -7.09 -1.86
CA GLU A 94 7.65 -6.95 -1.47
C GLU A 94 8.38 -6.11 -2.52
N PRO A 95 8.73 -4.84 -2.23
CA PRO A 95 9.50 -4.01 -3.14
C PRO A 95 10.88 -4.63 -3.38
N THR A 96 11.24 -4.84 -4.64
CA THR A 96 12.61 -5.19 -5.04
C THR A 96 13.48 -4.02 -4.65
N THR A 97 14.47 -4.29 -3.78
CA THR A 97 15.23 -3.30 -3.01
C THR A 97 15.48 -2.01 -3.80
N ILE A 98 14.81 -0.93 -3.39
CA ILE A 98 15.29 0.41 -3.68
C ILE A 98 16.62 0.48 -2.95
N LYS A 99 17.74 0.61 -3.66
CA LYS A 99 18.92 1.21 -3.03
C LYS A 99 18.42 2.49 -2.39
N ALA A 100 18.46 2.55 -1.06
CA ALA A 100 18.13 3.75 -0.32
C ALA A 100 19.06 4.86 -0.80
N VAL A 101 18.62 5.63 -1.79
CA VAL A 101 19.13 6.98 -1.97
C VAL A 101 18.43 7.77 -0.88
N MET A 102 19.03 7.71 0.31
CA MET A 102 18.83 8.73 1.32
C MET A 102 19.27 10.05 0.68
N ALA A 103 18.31 10.78 0.12
CA ALA A 103 18.51 12.17 -0.25
C ALA A 103 18.26 12.99 1.02
N GLU A 104 19.31 13.06 1.84
CA GLU A 104 19.55 14.15 2.76
C GLU A 104 19.46 15.48 1.99
N LYS A 105 18.58 16.38 2.44
CA LYS A 105 18.80 17.82 2.33
C LYS A 105 17.99 18.59 3.38
#